data_AF-A0A165GBF9-F1
#
_entry.id   AF-A0A165GBF9-F1
#
_cell.length_a   1.000
_cell.length_b   1.000
_cell.length_c   1.000
_cell.angle_alpha   90.00
_cell.angle_beta   90.00
_cell.angle_gamma   90.00
#
_symmetry.space_group_name_H-M   'P 1'
#
loop_
_entity.id
_entity.type
_entity.pdbx_description
1 polymer ?
#
loop_
_entity_poly.entity_id
_entity_poly.type
_entity_poly.pdbx_seq_one_letter_code
_entity_poly.pdbx_strand_id
1 'polypeptide(L)'
;MGSTEMDTLLSALTIAISELQESIDAQGFPPLRSDDLAPHPLDNGVPDPVSFYARRAIIGLCQQITALVQEPAERAQVHHLGFLISGCVAAATETQPSLAEVVLDAGPEGVSLREVADKTGLDFTKLRKAN
;
A
#
# COMPACT_ATOMS: atom_id res chain seq x y z
N MET A 1 7.93 26.09 25.74
CA MET A 1 6.86 25.73 24.78
C MET A 1 6.83 24.22 24.73
N GLY A 2 5.69 23.59 24.98
CA GLY A 2 5.57 22.12 24.97
C GLY A 2 5.61 21.56 23.55
N SER A 3 6.08 20.32 23.41
CA SER A 3 6.00 19.55 22.15
C SER A 3 4.56 19.50 21.67
N THR A 4 4.30 19.77 20.39
CA THR A 4 2.98 19.57 19.81
C THR A 4 2.70 18.07 19.61
N GLU A 5 1.44 17.73 19.38
CA GLU A 5 1.06 16.37 18.98
C GLU A 5 1.76 15.97 17.66
N MET A 6 1.82 16.91 16.70
CA MET A 6 2.52 16.71 15.43
C MET A 6 4.02 16.43 15.63
N ASP A 7 4.70 17.19 16.49
CA ASP A 7 6.12 16.98 16.79
C ASP A 7 6.36 15.58 17.40
N THR A 8 5.43 15.14 18.25
CA THR A 8 5.50 13.82 18.89
C THR A 8 5.32 12.70 17.88
N LEU A 9 4.33 12.81 16.98
CA LEU A 9 4.06 11.83 15.93
C LEU A 9 5.21 11.74 14.92
N LEU A 10 5.77 12.89 14.51
CA LEU A 10 6.91 12.95 13.59
C LEU A 10 8.15 12.29 14.20
N SER A 11 8.44 12.57 15.48
CA SER A 11 9.56 11.98 16.20
C SER A 11 9.40 10.45 16.28
N ALA A 12 8.23 9.96 16.69
CA ALA A 12 7.94 8.53 16.77
C ALA A 12 8.03 7.84 15.39
N LEU A 13 7.55 8.49 14.32
CA LEU A 13 7.62 7.94 12.96
C LEU A 13 9.07 7.82 12.49
N THR A 14 9.89 8.84 12.76
CA THR A 14 11.31 8.84 12.41
C THR A 14 12.06 7.72 13.12
N ILE A 15 11.79 7.50 14.41
CA ILE A 15 12.37 6.40 15.19
C ILE A 15 11.98 5.05 14.59
N ALA A 16 10.69 4.81 14.36
CA ALA A 16 10.22 3.53 13.81
C ALA A 16 10.77 3.25 12.41
N ILE A 17 10.89 4.26 11.55
CA ILE A 17 11.54 4.13 10.23
C ILE A 17 13.02 3.74 10.39
N SER A 18 13.73 4.39 11.30
CA SER A 18 15.15 4.12 11.54
C SER A 18 15.36 2.70 12.06
N GLU A 19 14.56 2.25 13.04
CA GLU A 19 14.61 0.87 13.56
C GLU A 19 14.32 -0.18 12.47
N LEU A 20 13.36 0.09 11.58
CA LEU A 20 13.06 -0.81 10.47
C LEU A 20 14.23 -0.87 9.48
N GLN A 21 14.83 0.26 9.13
CA GLN A 21 15.99 0.33 8.22
C GLN A 21 17.19 -0.41 8.80
N GLU A 22 17.52 -0.16 10.08
CA GLU A 22 18.61 -0.85 10.76
C GLU A 22 18.37 -2.37 10.82
N SER A 23 17.14 -2.82 11.04
CA SER A 23 16.81 -4.26 11.05
C SER A 23 16.92 -4.90 9.66
N ILE A 24 16.50 -4.19 8.60
CA ILE A 24 16.65 -4.64 7.21
C ILE A 24 18.14 -4.79 6.87
N ASP A 25 18.94 -3.79 7.20
CA ASP A 25 20.38 -3.78 6.93
C ASP A 25 21.11 -4.87 7.72
N ALA A 26 20.78 -5.06 9.00
CA ALA A 26 21.37 -6.09 9.85
C ALA A 26 21.08 -7.51 9.35
N GLN A 27 19.94 -7.72 8.70
CA GLN A 27 19.56 -9.00 8.09
C GLN A 27 20.10 -9.16 6.66
N GLY A 28 20.71 -8.12 6.09
CA GLY A 28 21.18 -8.12 4.70
C GLY A 28 20.05 -8.19 3.68
N PHE A 29 18.85 -7.74 4.04
CA PHE A 29 17.70 -7.69 3.15
C PHE A 29 17.79 -6.51 2.18
N PRO A 30 17.16 -6.60 0.99
CA PRO A 30 17.06 -5.45 0.10
C PRO A 30 16.23 -4.33 0.75
N PRO A 31 16.40 -3.07 0.33
CA PRO A 31 15.53 -1.99 0.79
C PRO A 31 14.10 -2.20 0.31
N LEU A 32 13.12 -1.72 1.09
CA LEU A 32 11.71 -1.75 0.70
C LEU A 32 11.47 -0.87 -0.52
N ARG A 33 10.79 -1.44 -1.53
CA ARG A 33 10.49 -0.79 -2.80
C ARG A 33 9.07 -1.14 -3.23
N SER A 34 8.28 -0.13 -3.60
CA SER A 34 6.91 -0.33 -4.08
C SER A 34 6.84 -0.80 -5.53
N ASP A 35 7.94 -0.66 -6.28
CA ASP A 35 8.05 -1.04 -7.69
C ASP A 35 8.75 -2.40 -7.89
N ASP A 36 9.13 -3.08 -6.81
CA ASP A 36 9.62 -4.45 -6.86
C ASP A 36 8.44 -5.42 -6.92
N LEU A 37 8.39 -6.23 -7.98
CA LEU A 37 7.35 -7.23 -8.19
C LEU A 37 7.64 -8.52 -7.40
N ALA A 38 8.86 -8.71 -6.92
CA ALA A 38 9.22 -9.84 -6.09
C ALA A 38 8.77 -9.59 -4.63
N PRO A 39 8.22 -10.61 -3.93
CA PRO A 39 7.91 -10.48 -2.52
C PRO A 39 9.16 -10.13 -1.70
N HIS A 40 9.05 -9.18 -0.79
CA HIS A 40 10.15 -8.83 0.09
C HIS A 40 10.41 -10.00 1.07
N PRO A 41 11.66 -10.27 1.51
CA PRO A 41 11.92 -11.32 2.51
C PRO A 41 11.06 -11.20 3.78
N LEU A 42 10.74 -9.98 4.21
CA LEU A 42 9.85 -9.69 5.36
C LEU A 42 8.36 -9.99 5.13
N ASP A 43 7.94 -10.29 3.90
CA ASP A 43 6.56 -10.68 3.61
C ASP A 43 6.34 -12.19 3.78
N ASN A 44 7.43 -12.96 3.96
CA ASN A 44 7.40 -14.40 4.14
C ASN A 44 7.77 -14.78 5.57
N GLY A 45 6.97 -15.66 6.18
CA GLY A 45 7.25 -16.20 7.52
C GLY A 45 6.99 -15.20 8.65
N VAL A 46 7.62 -15.45 9.80
CA VAL A 46 7.49 -14.60 10.99
C VAL A 46 8.70 -13.65 11.03
N PRO A 47 8.51 -12.34 10.86
CA PRO A 47 9.61 -11.38 10.92
C PRO A 47 10.18 -11.28 12.33
N ASP A 48 11.40 -10.77 12.46
CA ASP A 48 11.99 -10.45 13.75
C ASP A 48 11.11 -9.42 14.50
N PRO A 49 11.17 -9.39 15.84
CA PRO A 49 10.34 -8.48 16.63
C PRO A 49 10.49 -7.00 16.24
N VAL A 50 11.70 -6.53 15.91
CA VAL A 50 11.94 -5.12 15.57
C VAL A 50 11.22 -4.78 14.27
N SER A 51 11.45 -5.55 13.20
CA SER A 51 10.74 -5.33 11.93
C SER A 51 9.23 -5.46 12.07
N PHE A 52 8.75 -6.42 12.88
CA PHE A 52 7.33 -6.62 13.12
C PHE A 52 6.66 -5.40 13.77
N TYR A 53 7.25 -4.90 14.86
CA TYR A 53 6.68 -3.77 15.60
C TYR A 53 6.89 -2.45 14.85
N ALA A 54 8.05 -2.24 14.24
CA ALA A 54 8.34 -1.02 13.49
C ALA A 54 7.39 -0.85 12.30
N ARG A 55 7.13 -1.89 11.49
CA ARG A 55 6.15 -1.82 10.39
C ARG A 55 4.76 -1.41 10.87
N ARG A 56 4.30 -2.01 11.98
CA ARG A 56 2.98 -1.69 12.56
C ARG A 56 2.92 -0.29 13.14
N ALA A 57 3.99 0.14 13.81
CA ALA A 57 4.12 1.49 14.36
C ALA A 57 4.07 2.53 13.23
N ILE A 58 4.82 2.34 12.15
CA ILE A 58 4.82 3.23 10.97
C ILE A 58 3.40 3.37 10.41
N ILE A 59 2.69 2.25 10.18
CA ILE A 59 1.31 2.28 9.66
C ILE A 59 0.39 3.06 10.60
N GLY A 60 0.42 2.76 11.90
CA GLY A 60 -0.44 3.42 12.89
C GLY A 60 -0.13 4.91 13.08
N LEU A 61 1.15 5.29 12.99
CA LEU A 61 1.58 6.69 13.08
C LEU A 61 1.17 7.48 11.84
N CYS A 62 1.34 6.92 10.64
CA CYS A 62 0.83 7.53 9.40
C CYS A 62 -0.69 7.75 9.48
N GLN A 63 -1.45 6.78 10.00
CA GLN A 63 -2.89 6.92 10.19
C GLN A 63 -3.25 8.04 11.18
N GLN A 64 -2.50 8.18 12.28
CA GLN A 64 -2.70 9.27 13.25
C GLN A 64 -2.38 10.64 12.63
N ILE A 65 -1.28 10.74 11.87
CA ILE A 65 -0.92 11.96 11.15
C ILE A 65 -2.02 12.32 10.16
N THR A 66 -2.50 11.36 9.35
CA THR A 66 -3.64 11.58 8.43
C THR A 66 -4.87 12.06 9.18
N ALA A 67 -5.23 11.40 10.29
CA ALA A 67 -6.39 11.78 11.09
C ALA A 67 -6.28 13.17 11.72
N LEU A 68 -5.05 13.63 12.01
CA LEU A 68 -4.77 14.95 12.58
C LEU A 68 -4.85 16.08 11.54
N VAL A 69 -4.43 15.82 10.29
CA VAL A 69 -4.36 16.85 9.24
C VAL A 69 -5.56 16.87 8.29
N GLN A 70 -6.26 15.76 8.14
CA GLN A 70 -7.36 15.65 7.19
C GLN A 70 -8.63 16.34 7.71
N GLU A 71 -9.32 17.06 6.82
CA GLU A 71 -10.61 17.68 7.17
C GLU A 71 -11.63 16.61 7.58
N PRO A 72 -12.40 16.81 8.67
CA PRO A 72 -13.38 15.83 9.11
C PRO A 72 -14.42 15.45 8.03
N ALA A 73 -14.82 16.40 7.19
CA ALA A 73 -15.76 16.17 6.10
C ALA A 73 -15.16 15.27 5.00
N GLU A 74 -13.94 15.55 4.56
CA GLU A 74 -13.21 14.70 3.61
C GLU A 74 -13.00 13.29 4.18
N ARG A 75 -12.60 13.19 5.46
CA ARG A 75 -12.42 11.89 6.12
C ARG A 75 -13.71 11.07 6.12
N ALA A 76 -14.85 11.71 6.40
CA ALA A 76 -16.15 11.05 6.36
C ALA A 76 -16.50 10.56 4.95
N GLN A 77 -16.20 11.35 3.90
CA GLN A 77 -16.40 10.95 2.51
C GLN A 77 -15.51 9.76 2.13
N VAL A 78 -14.22 9.80 2.46
CA VAL A 78 -13.27 8.69 2.18
C VAL A 78 -13.75 7.41 2.87
N HIS A 79 -14.13 7.49 4.14
CA HIS A 79 -14.66 6.32 4.86
C HIS A 79 -15.97 5.81 4.25
N HIS A 80 -16.88 6.71 3.88
CA HIS A 80 -18.15 6.35 3.23
C HIS A 80 -17.93 5.64 1.90
N LEU A 81 -16.92 6.03 1.11
CA LEU A 81 -16.61 5.42 -0.18
C LEU A 81 -15.69 4.19 -0.08
N GLY A 82 -15.16 3.87 1.10
CA GLY A 82 -14.21 2.77 1.29
C GLY A 82 -14.73 1.39 0.86
N PHE A 83 -16.05 1.18 0.87
CA PHE A 83 -16.65 -0.08 0.39
C PHE A 83 -16.41 -0.35 -1.10
N LEU A 84 -16.11 0.70 -1.89
CA LEU A 84 -15.83 0.55 -3.31
C LEU A 84 -14.57 -0.28 -3.56
N ILE A 85 -13.60 -0.28 -2.63
CA ILE A 85 -12.37 -1.06 -2.75
C ILE A 85 -12.68 -2.55 -2.88
N SER A 86 -13.59 -3.09 -2.06
CA SER A 86 -13.97 -4.50 -2.13
C SER A 86 -14.61 -4.85 -3.48
N GLY A 87 -15.41 -3.95 -4.05
CA GLY A 87 -15.98 -4.12 -5.39
C GLY A 87 -14.93 -4.10 -6.50
N CYS A 88 -13.94 -3.20 -6.39
CA CYS A 88 -12.80 -3.16 -7.31
C CYS A 88 -11.94 -4.43 -7.23
N VAL A 89 -11.69 -4.94 -6.02
CA VAL A 89 -10.94 -6.19 -5.82
C VAL A 89 -11.69 -7.36 -6.45
N ALA A 90 -13.00 -7.49 -6.20
CA ALA A 90 -13.82 -8.54 -6.80
C ALA A 90 -13.75 -8.48 -8.34
N ALA A 91 -13.96 -7.31 -8.94
CA ALA A 91 -13.85 -7.13 -10.39
C ALA A 91 -12.45 -7.47 -10.94
N ALA A 92 -11.39 -7.17 -10.19
CA ALA A 92 -10.02 -7.49 -10.56
C ALA A 92 -9.69 -8.99 -10.48
N THR A 93 -10.34 -9.74 -9.59
CA THR A 93 -10.04 -11.16 -9.33
C THR A 93 -11.00 -12.16 -9.97
N GLU A 94 -12.23 -11.75 -10.32
CA GLU A 94 -13.26 -12.66 -10.88
C GLU A 94 -13.09 -12.95 -12.38
N THR A 95 -12.21 -12.23 -13.05
CA THR A 95 -11.90 -12.44 -14.47
C THR A 95 -10.92 -13.60 -14.66
N GLN A 96 -10.94 -14.21 -15.85
CA GLN A 96 -10.08 -15.33 -16.23
C GLN A 96 -9.51 -15.07 -17.64
N PRO A 97 -8.24 -14.66 -17.78
CA PRO A 97 -7.29 -14.35 -16.71
C PRO A 97 -7.73 -13.14 -15.88
N SER A 98 -7.30 -13.09 -14.62
CA SER A 98 -7.54 -11.97 -13.71
C SER A 98 -6.75 -10.73 -14.14
N LEU A 99 -7.19 -9.55 -13.68
CA LEU A 99 -6.46 -8.30 -13.95
C LEU A 99 -5.04 -8.37 -13.39
N ALA A 100 -4.86 -8.96 -12.21
CA ALA A 100 -3.54 -9.12 -11.60
C ALA A 100 -2.62 -10.01 -12.44
N GLU A 101 -3.11 -11.15 -12.94
CA GLU A 101 -2.33 -12.03 -13.82
C GLU A 101 -1.92 -11.32 -15.12
N VAL A 102 -2.83 -10.60 -15.76
CA VAL A 102 -2.52 -9.87 -17.01
C VAL A 102 -1.45 -8.79 -16.78
N VAL A 103 -1.48 -8.09 -15.65
CA VAL A 103 -0.49 -7.06 -15.32
C VAL A 103 0.86 -7.70 -14.94
N LEU A 104 0.85 -8.80 -14.18
CA LEU A 104 2.08 -9.51 -13.80
C LEU A 104 2.78 -10.13 -15.03
N ASP A 105 2.02 -10.72 -15.95
CA ASP A 105 2.54 -11.31 -17.20
C ASP A 105 3.19 -10.26 -18.12
N ALA A 106 2.76 -8.99 -18.01
CA ALA A 106 3.32 -7.90 -18.80
C ALA A 106 4.72 -7.47 -18.33
N GLY A 107 5.08 -7.78 -17.07
CA GLY A 107 6.37 -7.43 -16.49
C GLY A 107 6.60 -5.91 -16.38
N PRO A 108 7.87 -5.46 -16.33
CA PRO A 108 8.22 -4.08 -15.99
C PRO A 108 7.82 -3.04 -17.03
N GLU A 109 7.62 -3.43 -18.29
CA GLU A 109 7.17 -2.52 -19.36
C GLU A 109 5.68 -2.16 -19.23
N GLY A 110 4.94 -2.91 -18.40
CA GLY A 110 3.52 -2.73 -18.19
C GLY A 110 2.66 -3.14 -19.39
N VAL A 111 1.37 -2.87 -19.29
CA VAL A 111 0.35 -3.23 -20.29
C VAL A 111 -0.64 -2.09 -20.46
N SER A 112 -1.10 -1.85 -21.69
CA SER A 112 -2.09 -0.82 -21.91
C SER A 112 -3.46 -1.24 -21.35
N LEU A 113 -4.26 -0.28 -20.88
CA LEU A 113 -5.63 -0.56 -20.41
C LEU A 113 -6.52 -1.21 -21.48
N ARG A 114 -6.22 -0.98 -22.77
CA ARG A 114 -6.94 -1.63 -23.86
C ARG A 114 -6.61 -3.11 -23.95
N GLU A 115 -5.33 -3.46 -23.86
CA GLU A 115 -4.92 -4.87 -23.82
C GLU A 115 -5.42 -5.58 -22.56
N VAL A 116 -5.48 -4.89 -21.42
CA VAL A 116 -6.11 -5.44 -20.21
C VAL A 116 -7.59 -5.74 -20.45
N ALA A 117 -8.34 -4.78 -21.02
CA ALA A 117 -9.75 -4.97 -21.36
C ALA A 117 -9.95 -6.17 -22.31
N ASP A 118 -9.14 -6.26 -23.36
CA ASP A 118 -9.23 -7.32 -24.36
C ASP A 118 -8.89 -8.70 -23.76
N LYS A 119 -7.90 -8.78 -22.87
CA LYS A 119 -7.48 -10.05 -22.23
C LYS A 119 -8.41 -10.52 -21.11
N THR A 120 -8.95 -9.59 -20.32
CA THR A 120 -9.80 -9.90 -19.14
C THR A 120 -11.29 -9.95 -19.47
N GLY A 121 -11.70 -9.44 -20.65
CA GLY A 121 -13.11 -9.27 -21.02
C GLY A 121 -13.83 -8.14 -20.28
N LEU A 122 -13.10 -7.31 -19.53
CA LEU A 122 -13.67 -6.16 -18.84
C LEU A 122 -13.98 -5.02 -19.82
N ASP A 123 -15.07 -4.30 -19.55
CA ASP A 123 -15.38 -3.10 -20.31
C ASP A 123 -14.30 -2.03 -20.10
N PHE A 124 -13.70 -1.59 -21.21
CA PHE A 124 -12.64 -0.58 -21.21
C PHE A 124 -13.05 0.73 -20.51
N THR A 125 -14.31 1.16 -20.67
CA THR A 125 -14.79 2.41 -20.07
C THR A 125 -14.91 2.28 -18.55
N LYS A 126 -15.35 1.12 -18.07
CA LYS A 126 -15.40 0.82 -16.63
C LYS A 126 -14.00 0.70 -16.03
N LEU A 127 -13.05 0.06 -16.73
CA LEU A 127 -11.64 -0.01 -16.32
C LEU A 127 -10.99 1.37 -16.24
N ARG A 128 -11.27 2.27 -17.19
CA ARG A 128 -10.70 3.62 -17.22
C ARG A 128 -11.24 4.53 -16.12
N LYS A 129 -12.41 4.24 -15.56
CA LYS A 129 -13.00 5.02 -14.47
C LYS A 129 -12.28 4.71 -13.16
N ALA A 130 -11.11 5.32 -12.97
CA ALA A 130 -10.71 5.76 -11.65
C ALA A 130 -11.63 6.93 -11.27
N ASN A 131 -12.22 6.90 -10.08
CA ASN A 131 -13.05 7.99 -9.56
C ASN A 131 -12.31 9.33 -9.62
#